data_AF-A0A965G9I7-F1
#
_entry.id   AF-A0A965G9I7-F1
#
_cell.length_a   1.000
_cell.length_b   1.000
_cell.length_c   1.000
_cell.angle_alpha   90.00
_cell.angle_beta   90.00
_cell.angle_gamma   90.00
#
_symmetry.space_group_name_H-M   'P 1'
#
loop_
_entity.id
_entity.type
_entity.pdbx_description
1 polymer ?
#
loop_
_entity_poly.entity_id
_entity_poly.type
_entity_poly.pdbx_seq_one_letter_code
_entity_poly.pdbx_strand_id
1 'polypeptide(L)'
;IKILTSGVCKITATNPGAVTHKPARAVTRSFTISKAVNTVTLSDFGWLSMANPTADLTATETSGTTTLTSLTTKYCTLSGNKVTAIKVGTCTIRASNPGNSNYLPAKSVSKSVKITQVLGLSDSRTSMTPTQPT
;
A
#
# COMPACT_ATOMS: atom_id res chain seq x y z
N ILE A 1 -27.41 -14.97 8.07
CA ILE A 1 -26.04 -15.03 8.62
C ILE A 1 -25.31 -13.78 8.14
N LYS A 2 -24.78 -12.94 9.03
CA LYS A 2 -23.96 -11.77 8.66
C LYS A 2 -22.51 -12.10 8.96
N ILE A 3 -21.64 -11.99 7.96
CA ILE A 3 -20.20 -12.23 8.11
C ILE A 3 -19.53 -10.90 8.45
N LEU A 4 -18.81 -10.85 9.57
CA LEU A 4 -18.19 -9.63 10.08
C LEU A 4 -16.66 -9.61 9.88
N THR A 5 -16.03 -10.79 9.91
CA THR A 5 -14.58 -10.95 9.74
C THR A 5 -14.24 -12.30 9.11
N SER A 6 -13.03 -12.42 8.55
CA SER A 6 -12.44 -13.72 8.23
C SER A 6 -12.28 -14.58 9.50
N GLY A 7 -12.32 -15.90 9.33
CA GLY A 7 -12.26 -16.86 10.43
C GLY A 7 -13.26 -18.00 10.27
N VAL A 8 -13.37 -18.84 11.30
CA VAL A 8 -14.30 -19.97 11.30
C VAL A 8 -15.64 -19.49 11.88
N CYS A 9 -16.70 -19.56 11.07
CA CYS A 9 -18.06 -19.38 11.56
C CYS A 9 -18.60 -20.74 12.00
N LYS A 10 -19.05 -20.84 13.25
CA LYS A 10 -19.69 -22.03 13.81
C LYS A 10 -21.17 -21.75 14.04
N ILE A 11 -22.01 -22.63 13.52
CA ILE A 11 -23.45 -22.62 13.74
C ILE A 11 -23.80 -23.89 14.50
N THR A 12 -24.41 -23.74 15.67
CA THR A 12 -24.83 -24.86 16.51
C THR A 12 -26.35 -24.88 16.58
N ALA A 13 -26.95 -25.97 16.12
CA ALA A 13 -28.35 -26.25 16.33
C ALA A 13 -28.50 -27.06 17.62
N THR A 14 -29.29 -26.54 18.56
CA THR A 14 -29.65 -27.23 19.80
C THR A 14 -31.15 -27.51 19.79
N ASN A 15 -31.54 -28.67 20.32
CA ASN A 15 -32.93 -28.96 20.63
C ASN A 15 -32.99 -29.37 22.11
N PRO A 16 -33.48 -28.51 23.01
CA PRO A 16 -33.57 -28.81 24.43
C PRO A 16 -34.63 -29.88 24.75
N GLY A 17 -35.43 -30.31 23.77
CA GLY A 17 -36.54 -31.23 23.98
C GLY A 17 -37.81 -30.54 24.49
N ALA A 18 -38.79 -31.35 24.88
CA ALA A 18 -40.06 -30.91 25.45
C ALA A 18 -40.51 -31.91 26.53
N VAL A 19 -41.63 -31.65 27.23
CA VAL A 19 -42.12 -32.53 28.32
C VAL A 19 -42.26 -34.00 27.88
N THR A 20 -42.58 -34.24 26.60
CA THR A 20 -42.73 -35.57 26.01
C THR A 20 -41.52 -36.06 25.22
N HIS A 21 -40.45 -35.26 25.07
CA HIS A 21 -39.31 -35.56 24.20
C HIS A 21 -37.97 -35.19 24.86
N LYS A 22 -37.04 -36.14 24.89
CA LYS A 22 -35.69 -35.90 25.43
C LYS A 22 -34.92 -34.86 24.60
N PRO A 23 -33.99 -34.09 25.21
CA PRO A 23 -33.09 -33.21 24.48
C PRO A 23 -32.31 -33.98 23.41
N ALA A 24 -32.10 -33.37 22.24
CA ALA A 24 -31.26 -33.95 21.20
C ALA A 24 -29.80 -33.49 21.35
N ARG A 25 -28.87 -34.30 20.84
CA ARG A 25 -27.47 -33.89 20.75
C ARG A 25 -27.36 -32.67 19.83
N ALA A 26 -26.67 -31.64 20.32
CA ALA A 26 -26.40 -30.46 19.53
C ALA A 26 -25.54 -30.82 18.30
N VAL A 27 -25.87 -30.24 17.15
CA VAL A 27 -25.08 -30.41 15.93
C VAL A 27 -24.44 -29.08 15.58
N THR A 28 -23.11 -29.07 15.50
CA THR A 28 -22.36 -27.92 15.01
C THR A 28 -21.93 -28.15 13.57
N ARG A 29 -22.13 -27.14 12.73
CA ARG A 29 -21.55 -27.04 11.40
C ARG A 29 -20.63 -25.83 11.38
N SER A 30 -19.53 -25.94 10.66
CA SER A 30 -18.57 -24.86 10.51
C SER A 30 -18.20 -24.66 9.05
N PHE A 31 -17.95 -23.41 8.69
CA PHE A 31 -17.33 -23.06 7.43
C PHE A 31 -16.27 -22.00 7.67
N THR A 32 -15.26 -22.00 6.81
CA THR A 32 -14.12 -21.10 6.89
C THR A 32 -14.33 -19.92 5.94
N ILE A 33 -14.13 -18.72 6.46
CA ILE A 33 -14.10 -17.49 5.69
C ILE A 33 -12.63 -17.08 5.58
N SER A 34 -12.09 -17.17 4.37
CA SER A 34 -10.71 -16.78 4.07
C SER A 34 -10.56 -15.25 4.01
N LYS A 35 -9.35 -14.76 4.31
CA LYS A 35 -8.99 -13.37 4.04
C LYS A 35 -8.89 -13.11 2.53
N ALA A 36 -9.28 -11.90 2.12
CA ALA A 36 -9.07 -11.42 0.76
C ALA A 36 -7.60 -11.07 0.51
N VAL A 37 -7.18 -11.10 -0.76
CA VAL A 37 -5.85 -10.66 -1.16
C VAL A 37 -5.76 -9.14 -1.07
N ASN A 38 -4.68 -8.63 -0.51
CA ASN A 38 -4.37 -7.21 -0.49
C ASN A 38 -3.29 -6.90 -1.53
N THR A 39 -3.46 -5.79 -2.25
CA THR A 39 -2.44 -5.27 -3.15
C THR A 39 -2.05 -3.86 -2.71
N VAL A 40 -0.78 -3.53 -2.87
CA VAL A 40 -0.23 -2.19 -2.62
C VAL A 40 0.46 -1.74 -3.91
N THR A 41 0.20 -0.50 -4.31
CA THR A 41 0.96 0.16 -5.36
C THR A 41 1.55 1.46 -4.83
N LEU A 42 2.66 1.88 -5.44
CA LEU A 42 3.32 3.13 -5.13
C LEU A 42 3.56 3.86 -6.45
N SER A 43 3.03 5.08 -6.56
CA SER A 43 3.23 5.94 -7.71
C SER A 43 4.73 6.23 -7.89
N ASP A 44 5.13 6.39 -9.15
CA ASP A 44 6.43 6.98 -9.41
C ASP A 44 6.40 8.44 -8.95
N PHE A 45 7.51 8.92 -8.40
CA PHE A 45 7.67 10.30 -7.94
C PHE A 45 8.76 11.03 -8.72
N GLY A 46 9.11 10.50 -9.89
CA GLY A 46 9.90 11.20 -10.91
C GLY A 46 11.35 11.37 -10.49
N TRP A 47 11.93 12.55 -10.74
CA TRP A 47 13.28 12.89 -10.35
C TRP A 47 13.26 13.89 -9.21
N LEU A 48 14.26 13.79 -8.32
CA LEU A 48 14.50 14.77 -7.27
C LEU A 48 15.81 15.48 -7.56
N SER A 49 15.90 16.74 -7.15
CA SER A 49 17.17 17.47 -7.21
C SER A 49 17.34 18.38 -6.01
N MET A 50 18.55 18.89 -5.79
CA MET A 50 18.75 19.85 -4.71
C MET A 50 18.02 21.19 -4.94
N ALA A 51 17.60 21.50 -6.18
CA ALA A 51 16.77 22.68 -6.48
C ALA A 51 15.26 22.40 -6.35
N ASN A 52 14.85 21.14 -6.54
CA ASN A 52 13.48 20.66 -6.33
C ASN A 52 13.53 19.43 -5.40
N PRO A 53 13.72 19.64 -4.09
CA PRO A 53 14.06 18.56 -3.17
C PRO A 53 12.84 17.76 -2.70
N THR A 54 11.62 18.19 -3.00
CA THR A 54 10.42 17.53 -2.49
C THR A 54 9.56 16.95 -3.60
N ALA A 55 8.98 15.78 -3.35
CA ALA A 55 7.93 15.19 -4.17
C ALA A 55 6.85 14.57 -3.28
N ASP A 56 5.64 14.47 -3.80
CA ASP A 56 4.53 13.80 -3.13
C ASP A 56 4.37 12.37 -3.63
N LEU A 57 4.12 11.45 -2.70
CA LEU A 57 3.93 10.04 -2.97
C LEU A 57 2.46 9.70 -2.87
N THR A 58 1.97 8.95 -3.85
CA THR A 58 0.66 8.32 -3.78
C THR A 58 0.85 6.82 -3.65
N ALA A 59 0.50 6.27 -2.49
CA ALA A 59 0.32 4.84 -2.33
C ALA A 59 -1.17 4.53 -2.43
N THR A 60 -1.51 3.44 -3.10
CA THR A 60 -2.86 2.91 -3.09
C THR A 60 -2.84 1.47 -2.63
N GLU A 61 -3.89 1.09 -1.91
CA GLU A 61 -4.07 -0.26 -1.42
C GLU A 61 -5.50 -0.73 -1.55
N THR A 62 -5.68 -2.05 -1.54
CA THR A 62 -7.02 -2.65 -1.49
C THR A 62 -7.61 -2.62 -0.08
N SER A 63 -6.78 -2.42 0.97
CA SER A 63 -7.27 -2.47 2.36
C SER A 63 -6.41 -1.71 3.37
N GLY A 64 -7.05 -1.16 4.40
CA GLY A 64 -6.35 -0.64 5.58
C GLY A 64 -5.54 0.61 5.30
N THR A 65 -4.34 0.70 5.87
CA THR A 65 -3.43 1.84 5.73
C THR A 65 -2.06 1.34 5.28
N THR A 66 -1.50 1.98 4.27
CA THR A 66 -0.13 1.74 3.82
C THR A 66 0.87 2.56 4.62
N THR A 67 1.96 1.93 5.06
CA THR A 67 3.09 2.59 5.69
C THR A 67 4.18 2.84 4.66
N LEU A 68 4.60 4.11 4.54
CA LEU A 68 5.73 4.53 3.73
C LEU A 68 7.00 4.61 4.58
N THR A 69 8.12 4.13 4.06
CA THR A 69 9.41 4.16 4.76
C THR A 69 10.54 4.46 3.80
N SER A 70 11.41 5.40 4.16
CA SER A 70 12.66 5.63 3.43
C SER A 70 13.68 4.58 3.85
N LEU A 71 14.16 3.79 2.89
CA LEU A 71 15.25 2.83 3.11
C LEU A 71 16.62 3.51 3.07
N THR A 72 16.67 4.77 2.62
CA THR A 72 17.89 5.55 2.42
C THR A 72 17.77 6.91 3.09
N THR A 73 17.58 6.90 4.41
CA THR A 73 17.38 8.12 5.23
C THR A 73 18.53 9.13 5.14
N LYS A 74 19.73 8.68 4.76
CA LYS A 74 20.88 9.56 4.47
C LYS A 74 20.69 10.44 3.23
N TYR A 75 19.89 9.99 2.26
CA TYR A 75 19.66 10.70 1.00
C TYR A 75 18.29 11.38 0.96
N CYS A 76 17.27 10.80 1.59
CA CYS A 76 15.93 11.38 1.65
C CYS A 76 15.15 10.95 2.91
N THR A 77 14.34 11.86 3.44
CA THR A 77 13.40 11.61 4.54
C THR A 77 11.96 11.62 4.06
N LEU A 78 11.05 11.12 4.89
CA LEU A 78 9.60 11.18 4.67
C LEU A 78 8.93 11.94 5.82
N SER A 79 7.94 12.75 5.48
CA SER A 79 6.96 13.28 6.43
C SER A 79 5.57 13.04 5.85
N GLY A 80 4.82 12.10 6.45
CA GLY A 80 3.60 11.57 5.84
C GLY A 80 3.88 10.98 4.46
N ASN A 81 3.29 11.59 3.43
CA ASN A 81 3.45 11.18 2.03
C ASN A 81 4.43 12.05 1.25
N LYS A 82 5.08 13.03 1.88
CA LYS A 82 6.04 13.91 1.22
C LYS A 82 7.45 13.40 1.44
N VAL A 83 8.16 13.13 0.35
CA VAL A 83 9.60 12.82 0.36
C VAL A 83 10.41 14.10 0.22
N THR A 84 11.47 14.21 1.00
CA THR A 84 12.40 15.35 0.98
C THR A 84 13.83 14.85 0.78
N ALA A 85 14.49 15.31 -0.26
CA ALA A 85 15.89 15.08 -0.54
C ALA A 85 16.78 15.84 0.45
N ILE A 86 17.79 15.16 0.96
CA ILE A 86 18.78 15.70 1.91
C ILE A 86 20.13 15.85 1.21
N LYS A 87 20.48 14.87 0.37
CA LYS A 87 21.76 14.82 -0.32
C LYS A 87 21.63 14.07 -1.64
N VAL A 88 22.47 14.48 -2.60
CA VAL A 88 22.74 13.76 -3.85
C VAL A 88 23.04 12.28 -3.57
N GLY A 89 22.39 11.41 -4.32
CA GLY A 89 22.46 9.97 -4.15
C GLY A 89 21.20 9.29 -4.66
N THR A 90 20.95 8.05 -4.22
CA THR A 90 19.74 7.32 -4.59
C THR A 90 18.80 7.30 -3.40
N CYS A 91 17.62 7.89 -3.57
CA CYS A 91 16.52 7.81 -2.62
C CYS A 91 15.70 6.56 -2.93
N THR A 92 15.48 5.68 -1.97
CA THR A 92 14.61 4.51 -2.09
C THR A 92 13.53 4.56 -1.04
N ILE A 93 12.28 4.56 -1.49
CA ILE A 93 11.09 4.54 -0.63
C ILE A 93 10.39 3.19 -0.80
N ARG A 94 9.93 2.63 0.31
CA ARG A 94 9.15 1.39 0.37
C ARG A 94 7.75 1.67 0.91
N ALA A 95 6.75 1.14 0.21
CA ALA A 95 5.38 1.03 0.67
C ALA A 95 5.13 -0.38 1.20
N SER A 96 4.55 -0.49 2.39
CA SER A 96 4.23 -1.76 3.04
C SER A 96 2.85 -1.73 3.68
N ASN A 97 2.14 -2.84 3.63
CA ASN A 97 0.82 -2.97 4.25
C ASN A 97 0.69 -4.37 4.86
N PRO A 98 0.54 -4.46 6.20
CA PRO A 98 0.44 -5.75 6.90
C PRO A 98 -0.91 -6.46 6.70
N GLY A 99 -1.87 -5.84 6.00
CA GLY A 99 -3.24 -6.34 5.90
C GLY A 99 -4.01 -6.08 7.19
N ASN A 100 -5.14 -6.76 7.36
CA ASN A 100 -6.00 -6.62 8.53
C ASN A 100 -6.80 -7.90 8.83
N SER A 101 -7.89 -7.80 9.59
CA SER A 101 -8.77 -8.93 9.92
C SER A 101 -9.45 -9.55 8.69
N ASN A 102 -9.61 -8.80 7.60
CA ASN A 102 -10.27 -9.23 6.38
C ASN A 102 -9.31 -9.45 5.21
N TYR A 103 -8.10 -8.89 5.26
CA TYR A 103 -7.15 -8.91 4.16
C TYR A 103 -5.77 -9.45 4.56
N LEU A 104 -5.14 -10.21 3.68
CA LEU A 104 -3.77 -10.70 3.85
C LEU A 104 -2.74 -9.57 3.81
N PRO A 105 -1.52 -9.77 4.34
CA PRO A 105 -0.41 -8.85 4.11
C PRO A 105 -0.13 -8.69 2.61
N ALA A 106 0.08 -7.45 2.16
CA ALA A 106 0.44 -7.18 0.77
C ALA A 106 1.95 -7.34 0.56
N LYS A 107 2.34 -7.72 -0.66
CA LYS A 107 3.74 -7.63 -1.08
C LYS A 107 4.16 -6.16 -1.06
N SER A 108 5.26 -5.86 -0.37
CA SER A 108 5.79 -4.50 -0.36
C SER A 108 6.32 -4.08 -1.74
N VAL A 109 6.16 -2.81 -2.06
CA VAL A 109 6.65 -2.20 -3.31
C VAL A 109 7.67 -1.13 -2.96
N SER A 110 8.79 -1.09 -3.68
CA SER A 110 9.82 -0.07 -3.51
C SER A 110 10.03 0.71 -4.81
N LYS A 111 10.31 2.01 -4.69
CA LYS A 111 10.63 2.91 -5.79
C LYS A 111 11.91 3.68 -5.44
N SER A 112 12.78 3.79 -6.43
CA SER A 112 14.09 4.43 -6.28
C SER A 112 14.26 5.55 -7.30
N VAL A 113 14.75 6.69 -6.83
CA VAL A 113 14.96 7.90 -7.62
C VAL A 113 16.36 8.43 -7.37
N LYS A 114 17.03 8.87 -8.42
CA LYS A 114 18.34 9.53 -8.32
C LYS A 114 18.14 11.01 -8.00
N ILE A 115 18.71 11.45 -6.89
CA ILE A 115 18.81 12.86 -6.51
C ILE A 115 20.05 13.44 -7.19
N THR A 116 19.85 14.48 -8.00
CA THR A 116 20.94 15.16 -8.71
C THR A 116 21.22 16.54 -8.13
N GLN A 117 22.42 17.08 -8.36
CA GLN A 117 22.61 18.52 -8.27
C GLN A 117 22.10 19.13 -9.56
N VAL A 118 21.32 20.21 -9.44
CA VAL A 118 21.13 21.09 -10.59
C VAL A 118 22.38 21.94 -10.68
N LEU A 119 23.28 21.58 -11.59
CA LEU A 119 24.18 22.58 -12.15
C LEU A 119 23.27 23.58 -12.86
N GLY A 120 23.37 24.86 -12.53
CA GLY A 120 22.58 25.92 -13.14
C GLY A 120 22.87 26.06 -14.63
N LEU A 121 22.36 25.13 -15.43
CA LEU A 121 22.11 25.38 -16.84
C LEU A 121 20.66 25.83 -16.88
N SER A 122 20.51 27.15 -16.87
CA SER A 122 19.35 27.81 -17.44
C SER A 122 19.14 27.25 -18.85
N ASP A 123 18.24 26.28 -19.00
CA ASP A 123 17.85 25.80 -20.32
C ASP A 123 17.01 26.90 -20.99
N SER A 124 17.71 27.91 -21.53
CA SER A 124 17.22 28.73 -22.62
C SER A 124 17.20 27.85 -23.87
N ARG A 125 16.22 26.95 -23.94
CA ARG A 125 15.70 26.46 -25.23
C ARG A 125 14.19 26.56 -25.22
N THR A 126 13.76 27.80 -25.39
CA THR A 126 12.59 28.18 -26.18
C THR A 126 12.44 27.25 -27.38
N SER A 127 11.26 26.63 -27.49
CA SER A 127 10.56 26.32 -28.75
C SER A 127 11.45 26.15 -29.99
N MET A 128 11.77 24.90 -30.34
CA MET A 128 11.96 24.53 -31.73
C MET A 128 10.82 23.59 -32.13
N THR A 129 9.77 24.18 -32.68
CA THR A 129 8.77 23.48 -33.50
C THR A 129 9.51 22.84 -34.68
N PRO A 130 9.37 21.53 -34.94
CA PRO A 130 9.95 20.94 -36.13
C PRO A 130 9.08 21.29 -37.35
N THR A 131 9.57 22.17 -38.23
CA THR A 131 9.07 22.24 -39.61
C THR A 131 9.79 21.18 -40.44
N GLN A 132 9.02 20.21 -40.92
CA GLN A 132 9.44 19.15 -41.82
C GLN A 132 9.36 19.64 -43.28
N PRO A 133 10.45 19.57 -44.09
CA PRO A 133 10.34 19.78 -45.52
C PRO A 133 10.16 18.45 -46.28
N THR A 134 9.25 18.48 -47.25
CA THR A 134 9.17 17.59 -48.43
C THR A 134 10.23 17.96 -49.46
#